data_AF-A0A1H5IWQ1-F1
#
_entry.id   AF-A0A1H5IWQ1-F1
#
_cell.length_a   1.000
_cell.length_b   1.000
_cell.length_c   1.000
_cell.angle_alpha   90.00
_cell.angle_beta   90.00
_cell.angle_gamma   90.00
#
_symmetry.space_group_name_H-M   'P 1'
#
loop_
_entity.id
_entity.type
_entity.pdbx_description
1 polymer ?
#
loop_
_entity_poly.entity_id
_entity_poly.type
_entity_poly.pdbx_seq_one_letter_code
_entity_poly.pdbx_strand_id
1 'polypeptide(L)'
;MSRPSLEVADIFRGHGPAWRRANAGHVSLGQLKVMSAIESCRTAALGGHVALCEECAYSQISYNSCRNRHCPKCQGAAAKEWLAAREADLLPVPYYHVVFTLPAAVADIAYHNKAVVYDLLFKTSAETLSTIAADPKHLGARVGITSVLHTWGSAMTHHPHVHMIVPGGGISLDGERWVTCRPGFFLPVRVLSRLSLSRLFRRLFLEKLLAAHEAGRLQFFGAHAALADPQAFAGHLAPLRQAKWVVYAKRPFGGPQAVLAYLSRYTHRVAIANSRLIACDRNGVTFRWKDYRAEGRDRRKVMTLATVELEHDMGSALRRARSVNCATGRVWVQQPKQKSRVRSAIQTREDFSDVLDGPP
;
A
#
# COMPACT_ATOMS: atom_id res chain seq x y z
N MET A 1 16.29 -20.34 -3.67
CA MET A 1 16.02 -19.28 -4.66
C MET A 1 17.36 -18.75 -5.14
N SER A 2 17.62 -18.75 -6.45
CA SER A 2 18.84 -18.15 -7.01
C SER A 2 18.90 -16.66 -6.67
N ARG A 3 20.11 -16.17 -6.36
CA ARG A 3 20.34 -14.75 -6.10
C ARG A 3 20.00 -13.96 -7.38
N PRO A 4 19.26 -12.84 -7.30
CA PRO A 4 18.98 -12.01 -8.46
C PRO A 4 20.31 -11.58 -9.12
N SER A 5 20.37 -11.58 -10.45
CA SER A 5 21.53 -11.10 -11.20
C SER A 5 21.74 -9.59 -11.05
N LEU A 6 20.68 -8.85 -10.72
CA LEU A 6 20.69 -7.42 -10.51
C LEU A 6 19.80 -7.04 -9.32
N GLU A 7 20.34 -6.23 -8.41
CA GLU A 7 19.63 -5.69 -7.26
C GLU A 7 19.53 -4.16 -7.34
N VAL A 8 18.54 -3.58 -6.65
CA VAL A 8 18.44 -2.11 -6.49
C VAL A 8 19.73 -1.51 -5.93
N ALA A 9 20.41 -2.24 -5.04
CA ALA A 9 21.68 -1.80 -4.46
C ALA A 9 22.77 -1.62 -5.53
N ASP A 10 22.77 -2.44 -6.58
CA ASP A 10 23.76 -2.35 -7.66
C ASP A 10 23.49 -1.09 -8.53
N ILE A 11 22.22 -0.77 -8.77
CA ILE A 11 21.81 0.45 -9.47
C ILE A 11 22.26 1.68 -8.67
N PHE A 12 21.98 1.74 -7.37
CA PHE A 12 22.38 2.87 -6.53
C PHE A 12 23.90 3.01 -6.42
N ARG A 13 24.66 1.91 -6.33
CA ARG A 13 26.14 1.98 -6.34
C ARG A 13 26.68 2.49 -7.68
N GLY A 14 26.10 2.05 -8.80
CA GLY A 14 26.56 2.42 -10.14
C GLY A 14 26.16 3.83 -10.58
N HIS A 15 24.94 4.27 -10.28
CA HIS A 15 24.35 5.51 -10.81
C HIS A 15 23.98 6.54 -9.75
N GLY A 16 23.78 6.12 -8.50
CA GLY A 16 23.36 6.98 -7.40
C GLY A 16 24.27 8.20 -7.15
N PRO A 17 25.62 8.12 -7.25
CA PRO A 17 26.48 9.29 -7.10
C PRO A 17 26.20 10.39 -8.14
N ALA A 18 25.99 10.03 -9.41
CA ALA A 18 25.70 11.00 -10.47
C ALA A 18 24.32 11.63 -10.27
N TRP A 19 23.32 10.81 -9.91
CA TRP A 19 21.97 11.29 -9.65
C TRP A 19 21.89 12.22 -8.43
N ARG A 20 22.58 11.89 -7.34
CA ARG A 20 22.65 12.75 -6.15
C ARG A 20 23.26 14.12 -6.47
N ARG A 21 24.29 14.17 -7.32
CA ARG A 21 24.87 15.44 -7.79
C ARG A 21 23.88 16.24 -8.64
N ALA A 22 23.22 15.59 -9.59
CA ALA A 22 22.24 16.24 -10.47
C ALA A 22 21.01 16.77 -9.70
N ASN A 23 20.67 16.17 -8.56
CA ASN A 23 19.52 16.53 -7.74
C ASN A 23 19.92 17.18 -6.41
N ALA A 24 21.11 17.78 -6.31
CA ALA A 24 21.55 18.45 -5.09
C ALA A 24 20.52 19.53 -4.68
N GLY A 25 20.22 19.60 -3.38
CA GLY A 25 19.18 20.51 -2.84
C GLY A 25 17.73 20.04 -3.02
N HIS A 26 17.47 19.03 -3.86
CA HIS A 26 16.14 18.52 -4.17
C HIS A 26 15.85 17.13 -3.57
N VAL A 27 16.83 16.56 -2.87
CA VAL A 27 16.73 15.26 -2.19
C VAL A 27 16.78 15.45 -0.69
N SER A 28 15.76 14.98 0.02
CA SER A 28 15.71 15.04 1.48
C SER A 28 16.76 14.14 2.14
N LEU A 29 17.20 14.53 3.34
CA LEU A 29 18.11 13.72 4.15
C LEU A 29 17.59 12.28 4.37
N GLY A 30 16.28 12.13 4.55
CA GLY A 30 15.64 10.81 4.68
C GLY A 30 15.84 9.92 3.45
N GLN A 31 15.70 10.48 2.25
CA GLN A 31 15.95 9.75 1.00
C GLN A 31 17.42 9.35 0.88
N LEU A 32 18.35 10.26 1.19
CA LEU A 32 19.78 9.99 1.18
C LEU A 32 20.16 8.85 2.15
N LYS A 33 19.67 8.89 3.39
CA LYS A 33 19.88 7.83 4.39
C LYS A 33 19.39 6.47 3.90
N VAL A 34 18.26 6.42 3.21
CA VAL A 34 17.74 5.17 2.64
C VAL A 34 18.61 4.66 1.49
N MET A 35 19.05 5.55 0.57
CA MET A 35 19.96 5.16 -0.51
C MET A 35 21.23 4.53 0.07
N SER A 36 21.90 5.20 1.00
CA SER A 36 23.12 4.70 1.64
C SER A 36 22.90 3.37 2.39
N ALA A 37 21.77 3.22 3.08
CA ALA A 37 21.43 1.97 3.74
C ALA A 37 21.23 0.81 2.74
N ILE A 38 20.64 1.07 1.58
CA ILE A 38 20.46 0.06 0.53
C ILE A 38 21.80 -0.29 -0.13
N GLU A 39 22.63 0.71 -0.43
CA GLU A 39 23.98 0.54 -0.98
C GLU A 39 24.88 -0.30 -0.05
N SER A 40 24.79 -0.09 1.27
CA SER A 40 25.62 -0.82 2.26
C SER A 40 25.10 -2.21 2.60
N CYS A 41 23.84 -2.52 2.25
CA CYS A 41 23.17 -3.75 2.69
C CYS A 41 23.83 -5.02 2.14
N ARG A 42 24.13 -5.98 3.03
CA ARG A 42 24.79 -7.25 2.72
C ARG A 42 26.18 -7.07 2.08
N THR A 43 26.93 -6.11 2.60
CA THR A 43 28.35 -5.87 2.25
C THR A 43 29.21 -5.92 3.50
N ALA A 44 30.53 -6.01 3.32
CA ALA A 44 31.50 -5.97 4.41
C ALA A 44 31.41 -4.70 5.27
N ALA A 45 30.88 -3.60 4.73
CA ALA A 45 30.70 -2.34 5.45
C ALA A 45 29.77 -2.46 6.68
N LEU A 46 28.90 -3.48 6.73
CA LEU A 46 28.03 -3.74 7.88
C LEU A 46 28.53 -4.88 8.77
N GLY A 47 29.74 -5.38 8.51
CA GLY A 47 30.26 -6.61 9.12
C GLY A 47 29.53 -7.87 8.62
N GLY A 48 29.91 -9.01 9.17
CA GLY A 48 29.31 -10.30 8.81
C GLY A 48 29.83 -11.44 9.68
N HIS A 49 29.37 -12.63 9.32
CA HIS A 49 29.75 -13.88 9.96
C HIS A 49 30.47 -14.76 8.93
N VAL A 50 31.46 -15.51 9.39
CA VAL A 50 32.13 -16.53 8.59
C VAL A 50 31.76 -17.88 9.18
N ALA A 51 31.12 -18.73 8.39
CA ALA A 51 30.91 -20.13 8.72
C ALA A 51 32.01 -20.94 8.02
N LEU A 52 32.72 -21.78 8.76
CA LEU A 52 33.75 -22.68 8.24
C LEU A 52 33.27 -24.12 8.45
N CYS A 53 33.33 -24.94 7.40
CA CYS A 53 33.16 -26.38 7.52
C CYS A 53 34.47 -26.97 8.06
N GLU A 54 34.41 -27.62 9.22
CA GLU A 54 35.59 -28.22 9.86
C GLU A 54 36.12 -29.45 9.09
N GLU A 55 35.27 -30.11 8.29
CA GLU A 55 35.64 -31.32 7.54
C GLU A 55 36.29 -31.02 6.19
N CYS A 56 35.83 -29.99 5.48
CA CYS A 56 36.29 -29.69 4.12
C CYS A 56 36.90 -28.28 3.94
N ALA A 57 37.07 -27.54 5.04
CA ALA A 57 37.57 -26.16 5.07
C ALA A 57 36.79 -25.15 4.20
N TYR A 58 35.61 -25.54 3.68
CA TYR A 58 34.76 -24.64 2.93
C TYR A 58 34.29 -23.50 3.84
N SER A 59 34.54 -22.25 3.44
CA SER A 59 34.10 -21.07 4.16
C SER A 59 32.99 -20.33 3.42
N GLN A 60 32.00 -19.88 4.17
CA GLN A 60 30.89 -19.09 3.68
C GLN A 60 30.77 -17.81 4.49
N ILE A 61 30.85 -16.67 3.80
CA ILE A 61 30.67 -15.35 4.41
C ILE A 61 29.21 -14.92 4.28
N SER A 62 28.61 -14.47 5.38
CA SER A 62 27.27 -13.91 5.44
C SER A 62 27.31 -12.50 6.01
N TYR A 63 27.14 -11.48 5.16
CA TYR A 63 27.12 -10.09 5.58
C TYR A 63 25.81 -9.67 6.24
N ASN A 64 25.91 -8.72 7.18
CA ASN A 64 24.77 -8.18 7.90
C ASN A 64 23.82 -7.38 7.01
N SER A 65 22.55 -7.33 7.42
CA SER A 65 21.51 -6.57 6.72
C SER A 65 21.44 -5.14 7.27
N CYS A 66 21.09 -4.16 6.43
CA CYS A 66 20.94 -2.77 6.87
C CYS A 66 19.69 -2.53 7.72
N ARG A 67 18.77 -3.51 7.80
CA ARG A 67 17.48 -3.47 8.51
C ARG A 67 16.54 -2.31 8.12
N ASN A 68 16.93 -1.46 7.18
CA ASN A 68 16.11 -0.35 6.71
C ASN A 68 14.80 -0.88 6.11
N ARG A 69 13.68 -0.26 6.51
CA ARG A 69 12.31 -0.61 6.09
C ARG A 69 12.08 -0.52 4.58
N HIS A 70 12.89 0.26 3.88
CA HIS A 70 12.83 0.43 2.43
C HIS A 70 13.75 -0.53 1.67
N CYS A 71 14.57 -1.32 2.37
CA CYS A 71 15.48 -2.23 1.69
C CYS A 71 14.70 -3.45 1.12
N PRO A 72 14.79 -3.73 -0.19
CA PRO A 72 14.08 -4.85 -0.83
C PRO A 72 14.54 -6.23 -0.35
N LYS A 73 15.63 -6.31 0.43
CA LYS A 73 16.23 -7.55 0.95
C LYS A 73 15.89 -7.81 2.42
N CYS A 74 15.65 -6.77 3.22
CA CYS A 74 15.63 -6.90 4.69
C CYS A 74 14.27 -7.27 5.27
N GLN A 75 13.18 -6.92 4.58
CA GLN A 75 11.84 -6.95 5.16
C GLN A 75 11.12 -8.30 5.08
N GLY A 76 11.81 -9.36 4.66
CA GLY A 76 11.21 -10.68 4.47
C GLY A 76 10.67 -11.30 5.77
N ALA A 77 11.42 -11.19 6.87
CA ALA A 77 11.01 -11.71 8.18
C ALA A 77 9.81 -10.94 8.74
N ALA A 78 9.93 -9.61 8.81
CA ALA A 78 8.84 -8.72 9.26
C ALA A 78 7.55 -8.93 8.44
N ALA A 79 7.65 -9.12 7.12
CA ALA A 79 6.50 -9.42 6.28
C ALA A 79 5.81 -10.75 6.63
N LYS A 80 6.58 -11.79 6.99
CA LYS A 80 6.06 -13.08 7.42
C LYS A 80 5.41 -13.00 8.80
N GLU A 81 6.04 -12.31 9.74
CA GLU A 81 5.47 -12.07 11.08
C GLU A 81 4.15 -11.30 10.99
N TRP A 82 4.13 -10.22 10.19
CA TRP A 82 2.91 -9.46 9.95
C TRP A 82 1.83 -10.33 9.29
N LEU A 83 2.20 -11.18 8.31
CA LEU A 83 1.26 -12.10 7.67
C LEU A 83 0.65 -13.06 8.68
N ALA A 84 1.48 -13.74 9.47
CA ALA A 84 1.03 -14.68 10.49
C ALA A 84 0.10 -14.00 11.51
N ALA A 85 0.44 -12.79 11.94
CA ALA A 85 -0.40 -12.01 12.85
C ALA A 85 -1.77 -11.65 12.23
N ARG A 86 -1.82 -11.31 10.93
CA ARG A 86 -3.09 -11.02 10.24
C ARG A 86 -3.89 -12.27 9.90
N GLU A 87 -3.24 -13.39 9.61
CA GLU A 87 -3.91 -14.68 9.41
C GLU A 87 -4.57 -15.17 10.70
N ALA A 88 -3.96 -14.93 11.85
CA ALA A 88 -4.55 -15.22 13.16
C ALA A 88 -5.81 -14.38 13.47
N ASP A 89 -5.96 -13.21 12.85
CA ASP A 89 -7.13 -12.34 12.98
C ASP A 89 -8.29 -12.76 12.04
N LEU A 90 -8.09 -13.76 11.15
CA LEU A 90 -9.11 -14.18 10.19
C LEU A 90 -10.22 -14.99 10.88
N LEU A 91 -11.45 -14.58 10.62
CA LEU A 91 -12.66 -15.31 10.98
C LEU A 91 -12.93 -16.42 9.93
N PRO A 92 -13.59 -17.54 10.31
CA PRO A 92 -13.95 -18.60 9.38
C PRO A 92 -15.18 -18.23 8.52
N VAL A 93 -15.10 -17.10 7.82
CA VAL A 93 -16.16 -16.53 6.97
C VAL A 93 -15.60 -16.23 5.57
N PRO A 94 -16.44 -16.11 4.53
CA PRO A 94 -15.98 -15.59 3.25
C PRO A 94 -15.36 -14.20 3.42
N TYR A 95 -14.44 -13.80 2.55
CA TYR A 95 -13.89 -12.44 2.54
C TYR A 95 -14.10 -11.80 1.17
N TYR A 96 -13.91 -10.48 1.12
CA TYR A 96 -14.04 -9.66 -0.07
C TYR A 96 -12.84 -8.72 -0.18
N HIS A 97 -12.32 -8.59 -1.40
CA HIS A 97 -11.22 -7.69 -1.74
C HIS A 97 -11.80 -6.46 -2.44
N VAL A 98 -11.73 -5.31 -1.78
CA VAL A 98 -12.19 -4.03 -2.29
C VAL A 98 -10.99 -3.13 -2.54
N VAL A 99 -10.97 -2.39 -3.65
CA VAL A 99 -9.88 -1.47 -4.01
C VAL A 99 -10.48 -0.12 -4.35
N PHE A 100 -9.97 0.93 -3.70
CA PHE A 100 -10.29 2.32 -4.02
C PHE A 100 -9.06 2.95 -4.66
N THR A 101 -9.24 3.55 -5.83
CA THR A 101 -8.16 4.17 -6.61
C THR A 101 -8.45 5.65 -6.80
N LEU A 102 -7.43 6.49 -6.56
CA LEU A 102 -7.54 7.92 -6.85
C LEU A 102 -7.36 8.18 -8.36
N PRO A 103 -8.15 9.11 -8.95
CA PRO A 103 -7.92 9.55 -10.32
C PRO A 103 -6.60 10.33 -10.44
N ALA A 104 -6.01 10.37 -11.64
CA ALA A 104 -4.70 10.97 -11.89
C ALA A 104 -4.56 12.40 -11.34
N ALA A 105 -5.53 13.28 -11.61
CA ALA A 105 -5.52 14.65 -11.11
C ALA A 105 -5.42 14.76 -9.57
N VAL A 106 -6.00 13.81 -8.84
CA VAL A 106 -5.88 13.76 -7.37
C VAL A 106 -4.56 13.11 -6.94
N ALA A 107 -4.07 12.12 -7.70
CA ALA A 107 -2.76 11.53 -7.48
C ALA A 107 -1.64 12.58 -7.59
N ASP A 108 -1.76 13.51 -8.54
CA ASP A 108 -0.81 14.61 -8.72
C ASP A 108 -0.76 15.53 -7.50
N ILE A 109 -1.92 15.88 -6.91
CA ILE A 109 -1.99 16.60 -5.64
C ILE A 109 -1.34 15.77 -4.51
N ALA A 110 -1.58 14.47 -4.49
CA ALA A 110 -1.01 13.55 -3.50
C ALA A 110 0.52 13.48 -3.56
N TYR A 111 1.13 13.76 -4.72
CA TYR A 111 2.58 13.71 -4.86
C TYR A 111 3.28 14.68 -3.89
N HIS A 112 2.76 15.89 -3.71
CA HIS A 112 3.30 16.86 -2.73
C HIS A 112 2.64 16.71 -1.35
N ASN A 113 1.40 16.24 -1.29
CA ASN A 113 0.59 16.20 -0.07
C ASN A 113 0.39 14.78 0.49
N LYS A 114 1.40 13.92 0.39
CA LYS A 114 1.31 12.47 0.67
C LYS A 114 0.64 12.17 2.00
N ALA A 115 1.06 12.83 3.09
CA ALA A 115 0.52 12.55 4.43
C ALA A 115 -0.98 12.81 4.51
N VAL A 116 -1.42 14.00 4.07
CA VAL A 116 -2.83 14.42 4.11
C VAL A 116 -3.67 13.58 3.15
N VAL A 117 -3.25 13.45 1.90
CA VAL A 117 -4.06 12.79 0.87
C VAL A 117 -4.17 11.28 1.11
N TYR A 118 -3.11 10.63 1.60
CA TYR A 118 -3.17 9.20 1.93
C TYR A 118 -3.98 8.95 3.20
N ASP A 119 -3.92 9.82 4.21
CA ASP A 119 -4.80 9.76 5.38
C ASP A 119 -6.28 9.87 4.97
N LEU A 120 -6.59 10.85 4.12
CA LEU A 120 -7.93 10.99 3.53
C LEU A 120 -8.35 9.74 2.75
N LEU A 121 -7.44 9.13 1.99
CA LEU A 121 -7.73 7.91 1.24
C LEU A 121 -8.13 6.77 2.17
N PHE A 122 -7.40 6.53 3.26
CA PHE A 122 -7.77 5.52 4.25
C PHE A 122 -9.12 5.80 4.91
N LYS A 123 -9.28 7.01 5.46
CA LYS A 123 -10.48 7.37 6.22
C LYS A 123 -11.73 7.33 5.35
N THR A 124 -11.67 7.95 4.17
CA THR A 124 -12.83 8.05 3.28
C THR A 124 -13.23 6.69 2.73
N SER A 125 -12.27 5.83 2.36
CA SER A 125 -12.60 4.50 1.85
C SER A 125 -13.21 3.62 2.95
N ALA A 126 -12.72 3.70 4.19
CA ALA A 126 -13.28 2.96 5.32
C ALA A 126 -14.69 3.48 5.66
N GLU A 127 -14.86 4.79 5.75
CA GLU A 127 -16.16 5.46 5.99
C GLU A 127 -17.19 5.11 4.92
N THR A 128 -16.77 5.05 3.65
CA THR A 128 -17.65 4.65 2.54
C THR A 128 -18.16 3.22 2.76
N LEU A 129 -17.26 2.28 3.08
CA LEU A 129 -17.65 0.89 3.31
C LEU A 129 -18.53 0.74 4.55
N SER A 130 -18.15 1.36 5.66
CA SER A 130 -18.91 1.28 6.91
C SER A 130 -20.30 1.89 6.78
N THR A 131 -20.43 3.03 6.09
CA THR A 131 -21.74 3.68 5.84
C THR A 131 -22.66 2.77 5.04
N ILE A 132 -22.17 2.19 3.94
CA ILE A 132 -23.00 1.33 3.09
C ILE A 132 -23.32 -0.01 3.78
N ALA A 133 -22.38 -0.57 4.54
CA ALA A 133 -22.62 -1.79 5.30
C ALA A 133 -23.64 -1.59 6.43
N ALA A 134 -23.67 -0.41 7.06
CA ALA A 134 -24.61 -0.11 8.12
C ALA A 134 -26.06 0.08 7.62
N ASP A 135 -26.28 0.38 6.34
CA ASP A 135 -27.63 0.51 5.78
C ASP A 135 -28.36 -0.85 5.80
N PRO A 136 -29.52 -0.97 6.48
CA PRO A 136 -30.34 -2.18 6.50
C PRO A 136 -30.81 -2.66 5.12
N LYS A 137 -30.92 -1.75 4.14
CA LYS A 137 -31.23 -2.11 2.74
C LYS A 137 -30.09 -2.88 2.08
N HIS A 138 -28.89 -2.82 2.64
CA HIS A 138 -27.70 -3.50 2.15
C HIS A 138 -27.31 -4.67 3.06
N LEU A 139 -26.70 -4.38 4.20
CA LEU A 139 -26.25 -5.40 5.17
C LEU A 139 -26.83 -5.16 6.57
N GLY A 140 -26.95 -3.91 7.02
CA GLY A 140 -27.43 -3.59 8.36
C GLY A 140 -26.45 -4.00 9.46
N ALA A 141 -25.14 -3.91 9.20
CA ALA A 141 -24.11 -4.40 10.12
C ALA A 141 -22.83 -3.55 10.09
N ARG A 142 -22.11 -3.57 11.22
CA ARG A 142 -20.76 -3.02 11.37
C ARG A 142 -19.74 -4.04 10.89
N VAL A 143 -19.03 -3.71 9.81
CA VAL A 143 -18.01 -4.57 9.20
C VAL A 143 -16.62 -4.22 9.71
N GLY A 144 -15.77 -5.24 9.89
CA GLY A 144 -14.34 -5.05 10.13
C GLY A 144 -13.58 -4.82 8.82
N ILE A 145 -12.59 -3.94 8.78
CA ILE A 145 -11.85 -3.62 7.55
C ILE A 145 -10.35 -3.64 7.83
N THR A 146 -9.59 -4.39 7.04
CA THR A 146 -8.12 -4.32 6.99
C THR A 146 -7.71 -3.63 5.69
N SER A 147 -7.10 -2.45 5.79
CA SER A 147 -6.72 -1.62 4.64
C SER A 147 -5.20 -1.56 4.45
N VAL A 148 -4.71 -1.56 3.21
CA VAL A 148 -3.29 -1.47 2.85
C VAL A 148 -3.12 -0.50 1.68
N LEU A 149 -2.27 0.52 1.83
CA LEU A 149 -1.97 1.50 0.77
C LEU A 149 -0.95 0.97 -0.22
N HIS A 150 -1.22 1.16 -1.51
CA HIS A 150 -0.25 1.04 -2.59
C HIS A 150 -0.14 2.39 -3.29
N THR A 151 1.08 2.86 -3.55
CA THR A 151 1.32 4.16 -4.19
C THR A 151 1.80 4.05 -5.64
N TRP A 152 2.04 2.83 -6.14
CA TRP A 152 2.68 2.58 -7.43
C TRP A 152 1.95 1.51 -8.22
N GLY A 153 1.84 1.74 -9.53
CA GLY A 153 1.41 0.74 -10.50
C GLY A 153 2.53 -0.26 -10.82
N SER A 154 2.20 -1.36 -11.50
CA SER A 154 3.26 -2.28 -11.95
C SER A 154 4.22 -1.62 -12.94
N ALA A 155 3.82 -0.59 -13.67
CA ALA A 155 4.68 0.17 -14.57
C ALA A 155 5.53 1.24 -13.86
N MET A 156 5.61 1.23 -12.52
CA MET A 156 6.29 2.26 -11.72
C MET A 156 5.66 3.66 -11.79
N THR A 157 4.47 3.79 -12.36
CA THR A 157 3.74 5.06 -12.34
C THR A 157 3.10 5.31 -10.97
N HIS A 158 3.08 6.58 -10.54
CA HIS A 158 2.40 6.98 -9.31
C HIS A 158 0.90 6.72 -9.44
N HIS A 159 0.40 5.85 -8.55
CA HIS A 159 -0.97 5.34 -8.64
C HIS A 159 -1.47 5.00 -7.23
N PRO A 160 -1.82 6.00 -6.41
CA PRO A 160 -2.30 5.77 -5.05
C PRO A 160 -3.67 5.06 -5.03
N HIS A 161 -3.70 3.91 -4.40
CA HIS A 161 -4.89 3.09 -4.18
C HIS A 161 -4.80 2.32 -2.87
N VAL A 162 -5.92 2.02 -2.25
CA VAL A 162 -5.99 1.20 -1.03
C VAL A 162 -6.67 -0.13 -1.33
N HIS A 163 -6.03 -1.21 -0.92
CA HIS A 163 -6.57 -2.55 -0.91
C HIS A 163 -7.21 -2.83 0.45
N MET A 164 -8.45 -3.30 0.44
CA MET A 164 -9.21 -3.62 1.64
C MET A 164 -9.61 -5.09 1.62
N ILE A 165 -9.39 -5.76 2.75
CA ILE A 165 -9.94 -7.08 3.04
C ILE A 165 -11.08 -6.88 4.03
N VAL A 166 -12.24 -7.40 3.66
CA VAL A 166 -13.48 -7.23 4.43
C VAL A 166 -14.15 -8.60 4.62
N PRO A 167 -14.53 -8.99 5.84
CA PRO A 167 -15.24 -10.24 6.07
C PRO A 167 -16.62 -10.16 5.42
N GLY A 168 -17.14 -11.31 5.02
CA GLY A 168 -18.42 -11.49 4.36
C GLY A 168 -19.58 -11.46 5.33
N GLY A 169 -19.57 -10.46 6.20
CA GLY A 169 -20.55 -10.19 7.22
C GLY A 169 -20.01 -9.18 8.22
N GLY A 170 -20.85 -8.81 9.17
CA GLY A 170 -20.50 -7.89 10.24
C GLY A 170 -21.30 -8.17 11.50
N ILE A 171 -21.04 -7.40 12.55
CA ILE A 171 -21.84 -7.43 13.77
C ILE A 171 -23.07 -6.55 13.55
N SER A 172 -24.25 -7.01 13.94
CA SER A 172 -25.48 -6.21 13.88
C SER A 172 -25.32 -4.86 14.58
N LEU A 173 -26.10 -3.86 14.19
CA LEU A 173 -25.94 -2.50 14.74
C LEU A 173 -26.19 -2.44 16.26
N ASP A 174 -27.04 -3.33 16.79
CA ASP A 174 -27.29 -3.55 18.21
C ASP A 174 -26.13 -4.26 18.95
N GLY A 175 -25.19 -4.88 18.22
CA GLY A 175 -24.07 -5.59 18.80
C GLY A 175 -24.38 -7.01 19.29
N GLU A 176 -25.53 -7.60 18.93
CA GLU A 176 -25.98 -8.86 19.53
C GLU A 176 -25.67 -10.10 18.67
N ARG A 177 -25.62 -9.96 17.35
CA ARG A 177 -25.51 -11.11 16.42
C ARG A 177 -24.61 -10.84 15.23
N TRP A 178 -24.11 -11.91 14.64
CA TRP A 178 -23.44 -11.85 13.35
C TRP A 178 -24.46 -11.78 12.20
N VAL A 179 -24.24 -10.87 11.26
CA VAL A 179 -25.03 -10.71 10.04
C VAL A 179 -24.18 -11.09 8.84
N THR A 180 -24.51 -12.22 8.21
CA THR A 180 -23.77 -12.75 7.06
C THR A 180 -24.20 -12.09 5.75
N CYS A 181 -23.23 -11.75 4.90
CA CYS A 181 -23.50 -11.32 3.53
C CYS A 181 -24.10 -12.46 2.70
N ARG A 182 -24.95 -12.14 1.72
CA ARG A 182 -25.49 -13.16 0.81
C ARG A 182 -24.36 -13.90 0.05
N PRO A 183 -24.47 -15.22 -0.18
CA PRO A 183 -23.47 -15.97 -0.94
C PRO A 183 -23.22 -15.33 -2.31
N GLY A 184 -21.95 -15.10 -2.65
CA GLY A 184 -21.53 -14.50 -3.92
C GLY A 184 -21.34 -12.98 -3.88
N PHE A 185 -21.80 -12.29 -2.83
CA PHE A 185 -21.90 -10.84 -2.83
C PHE A 185 -21.47 -10.22 -1.50
N PHE A 186 -20.60 -9.22 -1.54
CA PHE A 186 -20.25 -8.45 -0.35
C PHE A 186 -21.40 -7.51 0.07
N LEU A 187 -22.10 -6.94 -0.92
CA LEU A 187 -23.27 -6.05 -0.78
C LEU A 187 -24.20 -6.30 -1.99
N PRO A 188 -25.55 -6.27 -1.85
CA PRO A 188 -26.46 -6.60 -2.95
C PRO A 188 -26.38 -5.66 -4.19
N VAL A 189 -26.52 -6.30 -5.36
CA VAL A 189 -26.72 -5.81 -6.76
C VAL A 189 -25.53 -5.24 -7.56
N ARG A 190 -25.38 -5.87 -8.75
CA ARG A 190 -24.37 -5.84 -9.82
C ARG A 190 -24.06 -4.50 -10.51
N VAL A 191 -24.64 -3.39 -10.10
CA VAL A 191 -24.28 -2.04 -10.60
C VAL A 191 -24.44 -1.00 -9.49
N LEU A 192 -25.48 -1.13 -8.67
CA LEU A 192 -25.80 -0.19 -7.59
C LEU A 192 -24.73 -0.14 -6.51
N SER A 193 -24.26 -1.27 -5.97
CA SER A 193 -23.27 -1.21 -4.89
C SER A 193 -21.93 -0.61 -5.36
N ARG A 194 -21.44 -0.95 -6.57
CA ARG A 194 -20.20 -0.35 -7.11
C ARG A 194 -20.38 1.13 -7.44
N LEU A 195 -21.52 1.49 -8.04
CA LEU A 195 -21.81 2.86 -8.42
C LEU A 195 -22.07 3.74 -7.20
N SER A 196 -22.80 3.24 -6.19
CA SER A 196 -23.03 3.90 -4.91
C SER A 196 -21.75 4.01 -4.10
N LEU A 197 -20.92 2.96 -4.03
CA LEU A 197 -19.58 3.03 -3.42
C LEU A 197 -18.74 4.12 -4.08
N SER A 198 -18.63 4.09 -5.41
CA SER A 198 -17.85 5.08 -6.17
C SER A 198 -18.40 6.50 -6.00
N ARG A 199 -19.72 6.69 -6.04
CA ARG A 199 -20.36 8.00 -5.86
C ARG A 199 -20.17 8.54 -4.44
N LEU A 200 -20.38 7.71 -3.42
CA LEU A 200 -20.21 8.10 -2.02
C LEU A 200 -18.74 8.39 -1.72
N PHE A 201 -17.83 7.51 -2.13
CA PHE A 201 -16.40 7.71 -1.96
C PHE A 201 -15.93 8.99 -2.64
N ARG A 202 -16.32 9.21 -3.90
CA ARG A 202 -16.00 10.43 -4.64
C ARG A 202 -16.49 11.67 -3.91
N ARG A 203 -17.75 11.67 -3.46
CA ARG A 203 -18.35 12.80 -2.73
C ARG A 203 -17.55 13.08 -1.45
N LEU A 204 -17.44 12.10 -0.55
CA LEU A 204 -16.76 12.25 0.73
C LEU A 204 -15.30 12.64 0.56
N PHE A 205 -14.61 12.06 -0.43
CA PHE A 205 -13.19 12.36 -0.65
C PHE A 205 -13.00 13.81 -1.10
N LEU A 206 -13.80 14.27 -2.06
CA LEU A 206 -13.71 15.66 -2.54
C LEU A 206 -14.10 16.67 -1.47
N GLU A 207 -15.13 16.37 -0.65
CA GLU A 207 -15.51 17.22 0.50
C GLU A 207 -14.37 17.33 1.51
N LYS A 208 -13.77 16.21 1.92
CA LYS A 208 -12.66 16.23 2.88
C LYS A 208 -11.37 16.81 2.31
N LEU A 209 -11.14 16.67 1.00
CA LEU A 209 -9.99 17.28 0.32
C LEU A 209 -10.16 18.80 0.25
N LEU A 210 -11.37 19.30 -0.04
CA LEU A 210 -11.70 20.72 -0.01
C LEU A 210 -11.51 21.29 1.40
N ALA A 211 -12.04 20.62 2.44
CA ALA A 211 -11.83 21.04 3.82
C ALA A 211 -10.33 21.02 4.24
N ALA A 212 -9.51 20.13 3.66
CA ALA A 212 -8.08 20.14 3.89
C ALA A 212 -7.37 21.34 3.23
N HIS A 213 -7.85 21.75 2.07
CA HIS A 213 -7.39 22.96 1.38
C HIS A 213 -7.74 24.22 2.17
N GLU A 214 -9.02 24.37 2.56
CA GLU A 214 -9.51 25.52 3.33
C GLU A 214 -8.79 25.67 4.68
N ALA A 215 -8.40 24.56 5.29
CA ALA A 215 -7.62 24.54 6.53
C ALA A 215 -6.10 24.79 6.32
N GLY A 216 -5.65 25.11 5.11
CA GLY A 216 -4.24 25.38 4.80
C GLY A 216 -3.31 24.16 4.94
N ARG A 217 -3.85 22.94 4.93
CA ARG A 217 -3.06 21.70 5.13
C ARG A 217 -2.44 21.15 3.84
N LEU A 218 -2.75 21.76 2.69
CA LEU A 218 -2.22 21.37 1.40
C LEU A 218 -1.19 22.39 0.91
N GLN A 219 -0.09 21.89 0.38
CA GLN A 219 0.99 22.66 -0.22
C GLN A 219 1.03 22.41 -1.72
N PHE A 220 1.26 23.48 -2.48
CA PHE A 220 1.28 23.44 -3.94
C PHE A 220 2.54 24.12 -4.47
N PHE A 221 3.13 23.53 -5.51
CA PHE A 221 4.41 23.97 -6.08
C PHE A 221 4.38 23.84 -7.61
N GLY A 222 5.27 24.56 -8.29
CA GLY A 222 5.46 24.46 -9.75
C GLY A 222 4.16 24.65 -10.52
N ALA A 223 3.86 23.71 -11.43
CA ALA A 223 2.66 23.73 -12.28
C ALA A 223 1.33 23.75 -11.49
N HIS A 224 1.35 23.35 -10.21
CA HIS A 224 0.17 23.35 -9.35
C HIS A 224 0.10 24.57 -8.42
N ALA A 225 1.04 25.52 -8.46
CA ALA A 225 1.09 26.64 -7.51
C ALA A 225 -0.23 27.45 -7.45
N ALA A 226 -0.91 27.62 -8.59
CA ALA A 226 -2.20 28.30 -8.66
C ALA A 226 -3.30 27.61 -7.84
N LEU A 227 -3.18 26.31 -7.55
CA LEU A 227 -4.13 25.57 -6.72
C LEU A 227 -4.10 25.97 -5.24
N ALA A 228 -3.16 26.82 -4.81
CA ALA A 228 -3.23 27.46 -3.50
C ALA A 228 -4.43 28.40 -3.38
N ASP A 229 -4.87 29.01 -4.49
CA ASP A 229 -6.07 29.85 -4.51
C ASP A 229 -7.37 29.01 -4.39
N PRO A 230 -8.31 29.37 -3.50
CA PRO A 230 -9.55 28.62 -3.31
C PRO A 230 -10.42 28.48 -4.57
N GLN A 231 -10.50 29.51 -5.41
CA GLN A 231 -11.33 29.49 -6.60
C GLN A 231 -10.72 28.58 -7.67
N ALA A 232 -9.40 28.68 -7.89
CA ALA A 232 -8.65 27.79 -8.76
C ALA A 232 -8.75 26.33 -8.31
N PHE A 233 -8.65 26.07 -7.00
CA PHE A 233 -8.79 24.73 -6.44
C PHE A 233 -10.20 24.16 -6.64
N ALA A 234 -11.23 24.94 -6.35
CA ALA A 234 -12.62 24.54 -6.57
C ALA A 234 -12.91 24.23 -8.05
N GLY A 235 -12.34 25.04 -8.96
CA GLY A 235 -12.38 24.82 -10.41
C GLY A 235 -11.68 23.53 -10.82
N HIS A 236 -10.51 23.24 -10.26
CA HIS A 236 -9.77 22.00 -10.51
C HIS A 236 -10.55 20.75 -10.06
N LEU A 237 -11.28 20.82 -8.95
CA LEU A 237 -12.11 19.71 -8.45
C LEU A 237 -13.44 19.54 -9.21
N ALA A 238 -13.93 20.57 -9.91
CA ALA A 238 -15.26 20.53 -10.52
C ALA A 238 -15.43 19.40 -11.56
N PRO A 239 -14.50 19.16 -12.51
CA PRO A 239 -14.60 18.02 -13.43
C PRO A 239 -14.59 16.67 -12.71
N LEU A 240 -13.88 16.56 -11.58
CA LEU A 240 -13.74 15.33 -10.81
C LEU A 240 -15.04 14.89 -10.13
N ARG A 241 -15.99 15.82 -9.91
CA ARG A 241 -17.33 15.52 -9.40
C ARG A 241 -18.16 14.71 -10.39
N GLN A 242 -17.88 14.84 -11.69
CA GLN A 242 -18.59 14.12 -12.76
C GLN A 242 -17.78 12.93 -13.31
N ALA A 243 -16.46 12.94 -13.13
CA ALA A 243 -15.60 11.85 -13.55
C ALA A 243 -15.98 10.49 -12.91
N LYS A 244 -15.70 9.41 -13.63
CA LYS A 244 -15.88 8.03 -13.13
C LYS A 244 -14.69 7.65 -12.24
N TRP A 245 -14.95 7.44 -10.96
CA TRP A 245 -13.94 6.96 -10.00
C TRP A 245 -13.95 5.44 -9.94
N VAL A 246 -12.78 4.82 -9.95
CA VAL A 246 -12.66 3.36 -10.00
C VAL A 246 -12.68 2.80 -8.58
N VAL A 247 -13.76 2.11 -8.24
CA VAL A 247 -13.86 1.23 -7.07
C VAL A 247 -14.09 -0.19 -7.57
N TYR A 248 -13.22 -1.09 -7.17
CA TYR A 248 -13.26 -2.49 -7.59
C TYR A 248 -13.55 -3.37 -6.39
N ALA A 249 -14.50 -4.31 -6.51
CA ALA A 249 -14.83 -5.27 -5.47
C ALA A 249 -14.93 -6.67 -6.09
N LYS A 250 -14.20 -7.63 -5.54
CA LYS A 250 -14.25 -9.05 -5.95
C LYS A 250 -14.12 -9.98 -4.76
N ARG A 251 -14.41 -11.27 -4.99
CA ARG A 251 -13.96 -12.33 -4.09
C ARG A 251 -12.43 -12.48 -4.16
N PRO A 252 -11.75 -12.70 -3.02
CA PRO A 252 -10.33 -13.02 -2.95
C PRO A 252 -9.96 -14.11 -3.95
N PHE A 253 -8.94 -13.87 -4.77
CA PHE A 253 -8.38 -14.93 -5.58
C PHE A 253 -7.68 -15.93 -4.65
N GLY A 254 -8.18 -17.17 -4.57
CA GLY A 254 -7.58 -18.21 -3.74
C GLY A 254 -7.80 -18.06 -2.23
N GLY A 255 -8.80 -17.28 -1.78
CA GLY A 255 -9.15 -17.13 -0.36
C GLY A 255 -8.48 -15.94 0.35
N PRO A 256 -8.88 -15.64 1.61
CA PRO A 256 -8.37 -14.49 2.36
C PRO A 256 -6.87 -14.56 2.64
N GLN A 257 -6.33 -15.75 2.93
CA GLN A 257 -4.90 -15.99 3.16
C GLN A 257 -4.08 -15.62 1.93
N ALA A 258 -4.54 -15.99 0.73
CA ALA A 258 -3.86 -15.63 -0.51
C ALA A 258 -3.82 -14.11 -0.75
N VAL A 259 -4.88 -13.38 -0.35
CA VAL A 259 -4.88 -11.91 -0.42
C VAL A 259 -4.01 -11.31 0.67
N LEU A 260 -4.02 -11.82 1.90
CA LEU A 260 -3.09 -11.37 2.95
C LEU A 260 -1.63 -11.62 2.55
N ALA A 261 -1.31 -12.79 2.00
CA ALA A 261 0.03 -13.11 1.49
C ALA A 261 0.41 -12.25 0.26
N TYR A 262 -0.58 -11.82 -0.53
CA TYR A 262 -0.38 -10.81 -1.54
C TYR A 262 -0.07 -9.45 -0.89
N LEU A 263 -0.88 -8.96 0.05
CA LEU A 263 -0.72 -7.66 0.68
C LEU A 263 0.51 -7.55 1.60
N SER A 264 0.90 -8.63 2.28
CA SER A 264 2.08 -8.66 3.15
C SER A 264 3.36 -8.34 2.39
N ARG A 265 3.38 -8.69 1.09
CA ARG A 265 4.47 -8.31 0.19
C ARG A 265 4.52 -6.81 -0.03
N TYR A 266 3.41 -6.08 -0.03
CA TYR A 266 3.38 -4.64 -0.31
C TYR A 266 3.49 -3.77 0.94
N THR A 267 3.06 -4.25 2.11
CA THR A 267 3.28 -3.55 3.40
C THR A 267 4.77 -3.43 3.78
N HIS A 268 5.62 -4.19 3.09
CA HIS A 268 7.04 -4.38 3.39
C HIS A 268 7.96 -4.31 2.16
N ARG A 269 7.45 -3.90 0.98
CA ARG A 269 8.27 -3.70 -0.22
C ARG A 269 8.23 -2.24 -0.67
N VAL A 270 9.33 -1.81 -1.27
CA VAL A 270 9.43 -0.55 -2.03
C VAL A 270 8.84 -0.70 -3.44
N ALA A 271 8.87 0.38 -4.21
CA ALA A 271 8.24 0.48 -5.53
C ALA A 271 8.60 -0.67 -6.50
N ILE A 272 9.84 -1.19 -6.45
CA ILE A 272 10.27 -2.32 -7.27
C ILE A 272 10.95 -3.43 -6.44
N ALA A 273 10.67 -4.69 -6.81
CA ALA A 273 11.34 -5.86 -6.23
C ALA A 273 12.54 -6.26 -7.11
N ASN A 274 13.66 -6.68 -6.51
CA ASN A 274 14.85 -7.14 -7.24
C ASN A 274 14.53 -8.22 -8.29
N SER A 275 13.58 -9.11 -8.01
CA SER A 275 13.15 -10.16 -8.94
C SER A 275 12.54 -9.62 -10.25
N ARG A 276 12.16 -8.34 -10.31
CA ARG A 276 11.61 -7.70 -11.51
C ARG A 276 12.70 -7.11 -12.41
N LEU A 277 13.87 -6.79 -11.86
CA LEU A 277 14.98 -6.21 -12.59
C LEU A 277 15.59 -7.26 -13.54
N ILE A 278 15.91 -6.84 -14.76
CA ILE A 278 16.52 -7.69 -15.80
C ILE A 278 17.94 -7.20 -16.10
N ALA A 279 18.07 -5.91 -16.43
CA ALA A 279 19.34 -5.31 -16.84
C ALA A 279 19.40 -3.82 -16.44
N CYS A 280 20.61 -3.30 -16.30
CA CYS A 280 20.92 -1.88 -16.10
C CYS A 280 22.12 -1.55 -16.99
N ASP A 281 21.93 -0.68 -17.97
CA ASP A 281 22.95 -0.28 -18.92
C ASP A 281 22.85 1.22 -19.25
N ARG A 282 23.54 1.68 -20.30
CA ARG A 282 23.55 3.10 -20.72
C ARG A 282 22.18 3.61 -21.13
N ASN A 283 21.27 2.74 -21.57
CA ASN A 283 19.92 3.09 -22.00
C ASN A 283 18.94 3.14 -20.83
N GLY A 284 19.31 2.61 -19.66
CA GLY A 284 18.53 2.71 -18.43
C GLY A 284 18.34 1.36 -17.73
N VAL A 285 17.27 1.28 -16.93
CA VAL A 285 16.93 0.09 -16.14
C VAL A 285 15.77 -0.66 -16.78
N THR A 286 16.02 -1.90 -17.16
CA THR A 286 15.04 -2.79 -17.79
C THR A 286 14.41 -3.72 -16.76
N PHE A 287 13.07 -3.76 -16.70
CA PHE A 287 12.35 -4.59 -15.75
C PHE A 287 11.04 -5.16 -16.28
N ARG A 288 10.59 -6.24 -15.65
CA ARG A 288 9.31 -6.89 -15.93
C ARG A 288 8.16 -6.16 -15.25
N TRP A 289 7.08 -5.91 -15.98
CA TRP A 289 5.85 -5.34 -15.48
C TRP A 289 4.63 -6.12 -15.96
N LYS A 290 3.49 -5.90 -15.30
CA LYS A 290 2.22 -6.51 -15.67
C LYS A 290 1.33 -5.50 -16.37
N ASP A 291 0.99 -5.80 -17.62
CA ASP A 291 -0.08 -5.12 -18.33
C ASP A 291 -1.41 -5.71 -17.88
N TYR A 292 -2.19 -4.89 -17.18
CA TYR A 292 -3.50 -5.30 -16.69
C TYR A 292 -4.60 -5.16 -17.75
N ARG A 293 -4.31 -4.54 -18.91
CA ARG A 293 -5.22 -4.44 -20.05
C ARG A 293 -5.08 -5.61 -21.02
N ALA A 294 -3.95 -6.31 -20.98
CA ALA A 294 -3.72 -7.52 -21.78
C ALA A 294 -4.31 -8.77 -21.09
N GLU A 295 -4.64 -9.81 -21.86
CA GLU A 295 -5.07 -11.12 -21.38
C GLU A 295 -4.00 -12.19 -21.63
N GLY A 296 -4.08 -13.32 -20.93
CA GLY A 296 -3.18 -14.46 -21.17
C GLY A 296 -1.68 -14.20 -20.87
N ARG A 297 -0.81 -14.80 -21.69
CA ARG A 297 0.66 -14.79 -21.49
C ARG A 297 1.28 -13.40 -21.77
N ASP A 298 0.59 -12.57 -22.55
CA ASP A 298 1.03 -11.22 -22.95
C ASP A 298 0.89 -10.18 -21.83
N ARG A 299 0.35 -10.59 -20.68
CA ARG A 299 0.28 -9.77 -19.47
C ARG A 299 1.63 -9.43 -18.89
N ARG A 300 2.67 -10.23 -19.14
CA ARG A 300 4.01 -9.95 -18.62
C ARG A 300 4.82 -9.29 -19.72
N LYS A 301 5.07 -7.99 -19.57
CA LYS A 301 5.83 -7.19 -20.52
C LYS A 301 7.14 -6.73 -19.89
N VAL A 302 8.06 -6.28 -20.74
CA VAL A 302 9.33 -5.67 -20.35
C VAL A 302 9.27 -4.20 -20.75
N MET A 303 9.83 -3.33 -19.91
CA MET A 303 10.03 -1.92 -20.25
C MET A 303 11.39 -1.45 -19.70
N THR A 304 11.89 -0.37 -20.28
CA THR A 304 13.11 0.29 -19.87
C THR A 304 12.78 1.73 -19.50
N LEU A 305 13.15 2.12 -18.29
CA LEU A 305 13.07 3.52 -17.83
C LEU A 305 14.48 4.10 -17.79
N ALA A 306 14.61 5.39 -18.06
CA ALA A 306 15.87 6.08 -17.82
C ALA A 306 16.26 5.94 -16.34
N THR A 307 17.55 5.76 -16.04
CA THR A 307 17.99 5.52 -14.65
C THR A 307 17.58 6.65 -13.72
N VAL A 308 17.62 7.89 -14.22
CA VAL A 308 17.19 9.10 -13.49
C VAL A 308 15.71 9.09 -13.12
N GLU A 309 14.86 8.53 -13.99
CA GLU A 309 13.41 8.40 -13.79
C GLU A 309 13.13 7.33 -12.73
N LEU A 310 13.81 6.18 -12.81
CA LEU A 310 13.69 5.14 -11.78
C LEU A 310 14.18 5.64 -10.41
N GLU A 311 15.29 6.37 -10.34
CA GLU A 311 15.82 6.89 -9.07
C GLU A 311 14.91 7.98 -8.48
N HIS A 312 14.30 8.82 -9.32
CA HIS A 312 13.26 9.77 -8.92
C HIS A 312 12.01 9.05 -8.37
N ASP A 313 11.53 8.03 -9.07
CA ASP A 313 10.38 7.22 -8.64
C ASP A 313 10.70 6.44 -7.35
N MET A 314 11.91 5.92 -7.23
CA MET A 314 12.37 5.24 -6.03
C MET A 314 12.53 6.19 -4.86
N GLY A 315 13.08 7.40 -5.08
CA GLY A 315 13.22 8.44 -4.06
C GLY A 315 11.86 8.92 -3.55
N SER A 316 10.88 9.09 -4.43
CA SER A 316 9.51 9.49 -4.06
C SER A 316 8.70 8.34 -3.42
N ALA A 317 9.11 7.08 -3.65
CA ALA A 317 8.51 5.87 -3.08
C ALA A 317 8.92 5.55 -1.63
N LEU A 318 9.81 6.33 -1.01
CA LEU A 318 10.37 6.05 0.31
C LEU A 318 9.45 6.45 1.49
N ARG A 319 8.13 6.35 1.33
CA ARG A 319 7.15 6.50 2.42
C ARG A 319 6.22 5.29 2.43
N ARG A 320 6.11 4.63 3.59
CA ARG A 320 5.49 3.31 3.74
C ARG A 320 3.99 3.36 3.42
N ALA A 321 3.50 2.25 2.86
CA ALA A 321 2.12 1.82 2.98
C ALA A 321 1.71 1.73 4.46
N ARG A 322 0.64 2.44 4.83
CA ARG A 322 0.00 2.24 6.14
C ARG A 322 -0.89 1.00 6.07
N SER A 323 -1.00 0.27 7.16
CA SER A 323 -2.13 -0.65 7.36
C SER A 323 -3.02 -0.10 8.45
N VAL A 324 -4.31 0.01 8.19
CA VAL A 324 -5.30 0.42 9.18
C VAL A 324 -6.27 -0.74 9.35
N ASN A 325 -6.36 -1.25 10.58
CA ASN A 325 -7.41 -2.17 11.00
C ASN A 325 -8.50 -1.36 11.70
N CYS A 326 -9.71 -1.37 11.14
CA CYS A 326 -10.90 -0.89 11.82
C CYS A 326 -11.70 -2.13 12.23
N ALA A 327 -11.67 -2.52 13.51
CA ALA A 327 -12.44 -3.63 14.04
C ALA A 327 -13.55 -3.09 14.95
N THR A 328 -14.80 -3.48 14.70
CA THR A 328 -15.96 -3.06 15.49
C THR A 328 -16.49 -4.22 16.34
N GLY A 329 -16.45 -4.08 17.67
CA GLY A 329 -17.34 -4.74 18.64
C GLY A 329 -17.14 -6.25 18.90
N ARG A 330 -17.64 -6.74 20.05
CA ARG A 330 -17.62 -8.16 20.45
C ARG A 330 -18.98 -8.81 20.17
N VAL A 331 -19.01 -10.01 19.58
CA VAL A 331 -20.11 -10.98 19.70
C VAL A 331 -19.53 -12.39 19.76
N TRP A 332 -20.09 -13.22 20.63
CA TRP A 332 -19.78 -14.63 20.77
C TRP A 332 -20.32 -15.41 19.57
N VAL A 333 -19.43 -16.00 18.75
CA VAL A 333 -19.84 -17.04 17.82
C VAL A 333 -19.90 -18.35 18.61
N GLN A 334 -21.11 -18.78 18.96
CA GLN A 334 -21.33 -20.08 19.59
C GLN A 334 -21.09 -21.17 18.53
N GLN A 335 -19.90 -21.77 18.52
CA GLN A 335 -19.69 -23.03 17.81
C GLN A 335 -20.35 -24.18 18.59
N PRO A 336 -20.96 -25.18 17.93
CA PRO A 336 -21.61 -26.28 18.63
C PRO A 336 -20.69 -27.15 19.51
N LYS A 337 -19.35 -27.00 19.48
CA LYS A 337 -18.45 -27.88 20.25
C LYS A 337 -17.16 -27.27 20.82
N GLN A 338 -16.94 -25.95 20.83
CA GLN A 338 -15.75 -25.38 21.51
C GLN A 338 -15.96 -23.94 21.97
N LYS A 339 -15.96 -23.73 23.29
CA LYS A 339 -15.86 -22.40 23.91
C LYS A 339 -14.40 -21.94 23.80
N SER A 340 -14.06 -21.10 22.82
CA SER A 340 -12.79 -20.37 22.80
C SER A 340 -13.00 -18.90 23.16
N ARG A 341 -12.12 -18.39 24.02
CA ARG A 341 -12.17 -17.05 24.62
C ARG A 341 -11.49 -16.08 23.65
N VAL A 342 -12.24 -15.31 22.87
CA VAL A 342 -11.66 -14.26 21.99
C VAL A 342 -11.38 -13.02 22.84
N ARG A 343 -10.09 -12.66 22.97
CA ARG A 343 -9.66 -11.46 23.70
C ARG A 343 -10.15 -10.20 23.00
N SER A 344 -10.61 -9.26 23.81
CA SER A 344 -11.07 -7.94 23.40
C SER A 344 -9.93 -6.97 23.12
N ALA A 345 -9.99 -6.28 22.00
CA ALA A 345 -9.45 -4.94 21.86
C ALA A 345 -10.19 -4.24 20.71
N ILE A 346 -10.94 -3.17 21.00
CA ILE A 346 -11.08 -2.10 20.02
C ILE A 346 -9.73 -1.39 20.08
N GLN A 347 -8.78 -1.88 19.30
CA GLN A 347 -7.60 -1.11 18.97
C GLN A 347 -7.88 -0.59 17.57
N THR A 348 -8.06 0.72 17.45
CA THR A 348 -7.28 1.42 16.44
C THR A 348 -5.84 1.05 16.72
N ARG A 349 -5.38 -0.08 16.19
CA ARG A 349 -3.95 -0.35 16.10
C ARG A 349 -3.48 0.49 14.92
N GLU A 350 -3.54 1.79 15.14
CA GLU A 350 -2.69 2.69 14.44
C GLU A 350 -1.31 2.32 14.93
N ASP A 351 -0.54 1.59 14.12
CA ASP A 351 0.91 1.65 14.23
C ASP A 351 1.33 3.06 13.78
N PHE A 352 0.94 4.10 14.55
CA PHE A 352 1.64 5.38 14.64
C PHE A 352 2.80 5.18 15.62
N SER A 353 3.70 4.24 15.33
CA SER A 353 5.01 4.23 15.98
C SER A 353 6.05 4.70 14.95
N ASP A 354 6.55 5.91 15.22
CA ASP A 354 7.80 6.51 14.77
C ASP A 354 7.98 6.83 13.28
N VAL A 355 7.23 7.83 12.78
CA VAL A 355 7.68 8.65 11.63
C VAL A 355 7.13 10.09 11.72
N LEU A 356 7.36 10.75 12.84
CA LEU A 356 7.42 12.21 12.88
C LEU A 356 8.82 12.57 13.36
N ASP A 357 9.54 13.30 12.53
CA ASP A 357 10.74 14.10 12.82
C ASP A 357 11.48 13.77 14.11
N GLY A 358 12.67 13.17 13.99
CA GLY A 358 13.71 13.43 14.99
C GLY A 358 14.12 14.91 14.89
N PRO A 359 14.43 15.59 16.01
CA PRO A 359 14.75 17.03 16.05
C PRO A 359 16.03 17.33 15.25
N PRO A 360 16.30 18.62 14.91
CA PRO A 360 17.05 19.04 13.71
C PRO A 360 18.44 18.44 13.51
#